data_AF-A0A2N2AET5-F1
#
_entry.id   AF-A0A2N2AET5-F1
#
_cell.length_a   1.000
_cell.length_b   1.000
_cell.length_c   1.000
_cell.angle_alpha   90.00
_cell.angle_beta   90.00
_cell.angle_gamma   90.00
#
_symmetry.space_group_name_H-M   'P 1'
#
loop_
_entity.id
_entity.type
_entity.pdbx_description
1 polymer ?
#
loop_
_entity_poly.entity_id
_entity_poly.type
_entity_poly.pdbx_seq_one_letter_code
_entity_poly.pdbx_strand_id
1 'polypeptide(L)' 'MKISSVFSNALQGIRRGMEGLDRNSARIASAAQMRGEDSPLQPLVESKVNRLQVEASGKVMRTIDEAVGSLFDDKA' A
#
# COMPACT_ATOMS: atom_id res chain seq x y z
N MET A 1 15.86 -9.80 15.03
CA MET A 1 15.70 -8.32 14.95
C MET A 1 15.52 -7.77 13.53
N LYS A 2 16.22 -8.25 12.48
CA LYS A 2 16.07 -7.72 11.10
C LYS A 2 14.72 -8.08 10.43
N ILE A 3 14.22 -9.30 10.58
CA ILE A 3 12.95 -9.72 9.94
C ILE A 3 11.75 -8.96 10.52
N SER A 4 11.70 -8.81 11.85
CA SER A 4 10.63 -8.08 12.54
C SER A 4 10.58 -6.59 12.16
N SER A 5 11.73 -5.94 11.94
CA SER A 5 11.75 -4.55 11.48
C SER A 5 11.29 -4.41 10.03
N VAL A 6 11.68 -5.31 9.13
CA VAL A 6 11.21 -5.30 7.73
C VAL A 6 9.71 -5.59 7.66
N PHE A 7 9.19 -6.52 8.48
CA PHE A 7 7.75 -6.79 8.61
C PHE A 7 6.97 -5.55 9.03
N SER A 8 7.43 -4.87 10.08
CA SER A 8 6.78 -3.66 10.58
C SER A 8 6.77 -2.54 9.54
N ASN A 9 7.87 -2.38 8.78
CA ASN A 9 7.96 -1.41 7.69
C ASN A 9 7.03 -1.77 6.52
N ALA A 10 6.95 -3.03 6.13
CA ALA A 10 6.04 -3.51 5.10
C ALA A 10 4.58 -3.24 5.51
N LEU A 11 4.20 -3.59 6.74
CA LEU A 11 2.86 -3.32 7.26
C LEU A 11 2.55 -1.82 7.29
N GLN A 12 3.52 -0.99 7.71
CA GLN A 12 3.35 0.46 7.71
C GLN A 12 3.21 1.03 6.29
N GLY A 13 3.94 0.48 5.31
CA GLY A 13 3.79 0.82 3.90
C GLY A 13 2.41 0.49 3.34
N ILE A 14 1.88 -0.69 3.66
CA ILE A 14 0.50 -1.09 3.31
C ILE A 14 -0.50 -0.10 3.91
N ARG A 15 -0.41 0.18 5.22
CA ARG A 15 -1.34 1.10 5.90
C ARG A 15 -1.32 2.50 5.29
N ARG A 16 -0.13 3.07 5.06
CA ARG A 16 0.01 4.39 4.42
C ARG A 16 -0.60 4.43 3.02
N GLY A 17 -0.38 3.38 2.22
CA GLY A 17 -0.95 3.28 0.88
C GLY A 17 -2.48 3.21 0.92
N MET A 18 -3.05 2.42 1.83
CA MET A 18 -4.50 2.33 2.05
C MET A 18 -5.10 3.66 2.52
N GLU A 19 -4.52 4.31 3.52
CA GLU A 19 -4.95 5.64 3.99
C GLU A 19 -4.87 6.70 2.89
N GLY A 20 -3.88 6.58 1.99
CA GLY A 20 -3.76 7.43 0.81
C GLY A 20 -4.88 7.17 -0.21
N LEU A 21 -5.21 5.91 -0.48
CA LEU A 21 -6.31 5.52 -1.36
C LEU A 21 -7.66 6.01 -0.83
N ASP A 22 -7.91 5.88 0.46
CA ASP A 22 -9.15 6.34 1.10
C ASP A 22 -9.31 7.86 0.96
N ARG A 23 -8.24 8.63 1.26
CA ARG A 23 -8.24 10.09 1.10
C ARG A 23 -8.46 10.52 -0.35
N ASN A 24 -7.79 9.86 -1.31
CA ASN A 24 -7.96 10.18 -2.72
C ASN A 24 -9.35 9.82 -3.23
N SER A 25 -9.94 8.72 -2.73
CA SER A 25 -11.30 8.33 -3.07
C SER A 25 -12.31 9.36 -2.60
N ALA A 26 -12.15 9.90 -1.38
CA ALA A 26 -12.96 11.02 -0.89
C ALA A 26 -12.82 12.25 -1.79
N ARG A 27 -11.59 12.62 -2.18
CA ARG A 27 -11.34 13.76 -3.09
C ARG A 27 -11.98 13.56 -4.48
N ILE A 28 -11.88 12.37 -5.05
CA ILE A 28 -12.50 12.03 -6.34
C ILE A 28 -14.03 12.13 -6.25
N ALA A 29 -14.62 11.60 -5.17
CA ALA A 29 -16.05 11.66 -4.93
C ALA A 29 -16.54 13.12 -4.79
N SER A 30 -15.83 13.95 -4.03
CA SER A 30 -16.13 15.38 -3.89
C SER A 30 -16.01 16.13 -5.22
N ALA A 31 -14.97 15.86 -6.01
CA ALA A 31 -14.79 16.46 -7.33
C ALA A 31 -15.91 16.08 -8.32
N ALA A 32 -16.48 14.87 -8.19
CA ALA A 32 -17.64 14.47 -8.99
C ALA A 32 -18.93 15.21 -8.59
N GLN A 33 -19.07 15.58 -7.31
CA GLN A 33 -20.22 16.31 -6.78
C GLN A 33 -20.15 17.80 -7.07
N MET A 34 -18.94 18.39 -6.99
CA MET A 34 -18.67 19.79 -7.28
C MET A 34 -18.36 19.93 -8.78
N ARG A 35 -19.38 20.09 -9.62
CA ARG A 35 -19.27 20.24 -11.09
C ARG A 35 -18.32 21.39 -11.51
N GLY A 36 -17.00 21.16 -11.50
CA GLY A 36 -16.03 21.91 -12.29
C GLY A 36 -14.93 22.71 -11.60
N GLU A 37 -14.79 22.71 -10.26
CA GLU A 37 -13.72 23.51 -9.63
C GLU A 37 -12.39 22.77 -9.44
N ASP A 38 -12.40 21.45 -9.22
CA ASP A 38 -11.19 20.64 -9.06
C ASP A 38 -11.18 19.44 -10.01
N SER A 39 -10.12 19.32 -10.81
CA SER A 39 -9.93 18.17 -11.71
C SER A 39 -9.60 16.91 -10.92
N PRO A 40 -10.28 15.77 -11.17
CA PRO A 40 -9.98 14.52 -10.48
C PRO A 40 -8.66 13.87 -10.94
N LEU A 41 -7.96 14.46 -11.93
CA LEU A 41 -6.73 13.88 -12.50
C LEU A 41 -5.63 13.68 -11.45
N GLN A 42 -5.39 14.68 -10.59
CA GLN A 42 -4.37 14.57 -9.55
C GLN A 42 -4.68 13.45 -8.54
N PRO A 43 -5.84 13.39 -7.87
CA PRO A 43 -6.12 12.32 -6.94
C PRO A 43 -6.19 10.94 -7.62
N LEU A 44 -6.54 10.85 -8.91
CA LEU A 44 -6.45 9.60 -9.68
C LEU A 44 -5.01 9.12 -9.87
N VAL A 45 -4.08 10.02 -10.22
CA VAL A 45 -2.65 9.67 -10.35
C VAL A 45 -2.07 9.30 -9.00
N GLU A 46 -2.36 10.07 -7.96
CA GLU A 46 -1.95 9.76 -6.59
C GLU A 46 -2.52 8.42 -6.12
N SER A 47 -3.74 8.05 -6.50
CA SER A 47 -4.30 6.72 -6.21
C SER A 47 -3.51 5.60 -6.86
N LYS A 48 -2.99 5.79 -8.08
CA LYS A 48 -2.09 4.81 -8.71
C LYS A 48 -0.79 4.66 -7.93
N VAL A 49 -0.20 5.77 -7.47
CA VAL A 49 1.02 5.75 -6.65
C VAL A 49 0.77 5.04 -5.31
N ASN A 50 -0.33 5.35 -4.63
CA ASN A 50 -0.71 4.69 -3.38
C ASN A 50 -0.98 3.20 -3.56
N ARG A 51 -1.62 2.81 -4.67
CA ARG A 51 -1.79 1.39 -5.05
C ARG A 51 -0.44 0.70 -5.24
N LEU A 52 0.49 1.31 -5.97
CA LEU A 52 1.84 0.77 -6.15
C LEU A 52 2.57 0.59 -4.82
N GLN A 53 2.38 1.51 -3.87
CA GLN A 53 2.94 1.39 -2.53
C GLN A 53 2.38 0.17 -1.78
N VAL A 54 1.06 -0.07 -1.84
CA VAL A 54 0.43 -1.25 -1.24
C VAL A 54 0.94 -2.53 -1.90
N GLU A 55 0.98 -2.59 -3.22
CA GLU A 55 1.46 -3.76 -3.98
C GLU A 55 2.93 -4.07 -3.69
N ALA A 56 3.78 -3.04 -3.67
CA ALA A 56 5.20 -3.19 -3.35
C ALA A 56 5.42 -3.69 -1.91
N SER A 57 4.73 -3.08 -0.93
CA SER A 57 4.82 -3.52 0.46
C SER A 57 4.21 -4.92 0.67
N GLY A 58 3.15 -5.26 -0.04
CA GLY A 58 2.58 -6.61 -0.07
C GLY A 58 3.54 -7.65 -0.64
N LYS A 59 4.30 -7.30 -1.68
CA LYS A 59 5.36 -8.17 -2.21
C LYS A 59 6.47 -8.40 -1.19
N VAL A 60 6.91 -7.35 -0.48
CA VAL A 60 7.88 -7.49 0.62
C VAL A 60 7.35 -8.40 1.73
N MET A 61 6.07 -8.25 2.10
CA MET A 61 5.42 -9.13 3.09
C MET A 61 5.46 -10.60 2.66
N ARG A 62 5.14 -10.89 1.39
CA ARG A 62 5.22 -12.25 0.84
C ARG A 62 6.64 -12.81 0.87
N THR A 63 7.63 -12.01 0.49
CA THR A 63 9.04 -12.44 0.56
C THR A 63 9.49 -12.69 2.01
N ILE A 64 8.98 -11.95 3.00
CA ILE A 64 9.23 -12.26 4.41
C ILE A 64 8.60 -13.61 4.77
N ASP A 65 7.36 -13.86 4.37
CA ASP A 65 6.64 -15.10 4.63
C ASP A 65 7.38 -16.32 4.04
N GLU A 66 7.78 -16.23 2.76
CA GLU A 66 8.57 -17.25 2.07
C GLU A 66 9.92 -17.50 2.76
N ALA A 67 10.64 -16.43 3.13
CA ALA A 67 11.94 -16.54 3.80
C ALA A 67 11.83 -17.12 5.22
N VAL A 68 10.71 -16.86 5.92
CA VAL A 68 10.45 -17.45 7.23
C VAL A 68 10.07 -18.92 7.07
N GLY A 69 9.20 -19.25 6.11
CA GLY A 69 8.81 -20.62 5.79
C GLY A 69 10.01 -21.50 5.42
N SER A 70 10.91 -21.02 4.55
CA SER A 70 12.09 -21.78 4.15
C SER A 70 13.02 -22.14 5.32
N LEU A 71 13.10 -21.28 6.35
CA LEU A 71 13.88 -21.58 7.56
C LEU A 71 13.31 -22.74 8.39
N PHE A 72 12.02 -23.02 8.25
CA PHE A 72 11.35 -24.12 8.94
C PHE A 72 11.33 -25.39 8.08
N ASP A 73 11.17 -25.28 6.76
CA ASP A 73 11.22 -26.41 5.84
C ASP A 73 12.59 -27.10 5.84
N ASP A 74 13.70 -26.36 5.97
CA ASP A 74 15.06 -26.94 6.07
C ASP A 74 15.29 -27.80 7.34
N LYS A 75 14.36 -27.79 8.29
CA LYS A 75 14.44 -28.59 9.54
C LYS A 75 13.51 -29.81 9.57
N ALA A 76 12.70 -30.02 8.53
CA ALA A 76 11.81 -31.18 8.36
C ALA A 76 12.50 -32.27 7.52
#